data_AF-A0A0B7A2B1-F1
#
_entry.id   AF-A0A0B7A2B1-F1
#
_cell.length_a   1.000
_cell.length_b   1.000
_cell.length_c   1.000
_cell.angle_alpha   90.00
_cell.angle_beta   90.00
_cell.angle_gamma   90.00
#
_symmetry.space_group_name_H-M   'P 1'
#
loop_
_entity.id
_entity.type
_entity.pdbx_description
1 polymer ?
#
loop_
_entity_poly.entity_id
_entity_poly.type
_entity_poly.pdbx_seq_one_letter_code
_entity_poly.pdbx_strand_id
1 'polypeptide(L)'
;FVIDLDQDIQELNSHVANKTKHVLYLLNQSVAIECPHLNVPWFTRSFYLKGTELDDANNANLRIIINSLNRLSGNNGYVLSPARTPYAHRIDALMYFDPNSGIVKCDDVQSGNLLLDIEKIALLCLRHHDFCYKSDILTGKCQAYIRQLQILGYYVVLFTEKELSSMEFYFEEALDEFISTKINTAVSSQVFMTSQ
;
A
#
# COMPACT_ATOMS: atom_id res chain seq x y z
N PHE A 1 32.11 2.81 -2.82
CA PHE A 1 31.22 3.32 -1.76
C PHE A 1 30.16 2.31 -1.36
N VAL A 2 29.13 2.00 -2.18
CA VAL A 2 28.04 1.07 -1.78
C VAL A 2 28.57 -0.35 -1.48
N ILE A 3 29.51 -0.84 -2.29
CA ILE A 3 30.17 -2.15 -2.10
C ILE A 3 30.98 -2.18 -0.80
N ASP A 4 31.75 -1.12 -0.53
CA ASP A 4 32.54 -0.99 0.69
C ASP A 4 31.63 -0.95 1.94
N LEU A 5 30.49 -0.26 1.82
CA LEU A 5 29.51 -0.14 2.89
C LEU A 5 28.79 -1.47 3.17
N ASP A 6 28.53 -2.28 2.15
CA ASP A 6 28.01 -3.65 2.32
C ASP A 6 29.03 -4.57 3.00
N GLN A 7 30.32 -4.40 2.71
CA GLN A 7 31.39 -5.14 3.38
C GLN A 7 31.49 -4.75 4.86
N ASP A 8 31.52 -3.45 5.17
CA ASP A 8 31.55 -2.94 6.55
C ASP A 8 30.35 -3.44 7.38
N ILE A 9 29.17 -3.55 6.76
CA ILE A 9 27.97 -4.07 7.44
C ILE A 9 28.07 -5.58 7.73
N GLN A 10 28.77 -6.34 6.90
CA GLN A 10 28.97 -7.78 7.12
C GLN A 10 29.88 -8.07 8.33
N GLU A 11 30.73 -7.12 8.70
CA GLU A 11 31.60 -7.23 9.87
C GLU A 11 30.86 -6.94 11.19
N LEU A 12 29.66 -6.37 11.12
CA LEU A 12 28.82 -6.10 12.29
C LEU A 12 28.11 -7.34 12.81
N ASN A 13 27.73 -7.32 14.09
CA ASN A 13 26.83 -8.35 14.62
C ASN A 13 25.50 -8.35 13.86
N SER A 14 24.84 -9.52 13.78
CA SER A 14 23.64 -9.70 12.94
C SER A 14 22.50 -8.74 13.27
N HIS A 15 22.31 -8.41 14.56
CA HIS A 15 21.24 -7.51 14.99
C HIS A 15 21.48 -6.06 14.54
N VAL A 16 22.69 -5.54 14.77
CA VAL A 16 23.10 -4.19 14.37
C VAL A 16 23.17 -4.11 12.85
N ALA A 17 23.71 -5.12 12.18
CA ALA A 17 23.72 -5.21 10.72
C ALA A 17 22.30 -5.09 10.14
N ASN A 18 21.33 -5.85 10.67
CA ASN A 18 19.94 -5.80 10.21
C ASN A 18 19.27 -4.45 10.49
N LYS A 19 19.55 -3.82 11.64
CA LYS A 19 19.03 -2.48 11.95
C LYS A 19 19.62 -1.43 11.02
N THR A 20 20.93 -1.47 10.79
CA THR A 20 21.64 -0.55 9.87
C THR A 20 21.12 -0.70 8.45
N LYS A 21 21.00 -1.95 7.95
CA LYS A 21 20.38 -2.23 6.64
C LYS A 21 18.97 -1.69 6.55
N HIS A 22 18.19 -1.73 7.64
CA HIS A 22 16.81 -1.26 7.63
C HIS A 22 16.74 0.25 7.49
N VAL A 23 17.58 0.96 8.24
CA VAL A 23 17.67 2.42 8.15
C VAL A 23 18.17 2.86 6.78
N LEU A 24 19.20 2.21 6.24
CA LEU A 24 19.71 2.50 4.89
C LEU A 24 18.68 2.22 3.80
N TYR A 25 17.95 1.10 3.94
CA TYR A 25 16.83 0.78 3.07
C TYR A 25 15.78 1.89 3.08
N LEU A 26 15.31 2.30 4.27
CA LEU A 26 14.29 3.34 4.41
C LEU A 26 14.78 4.67 3.85
N LEU A 27 16.04 5.03 4.12
CA LEU A 27 16.63 6.25 3.59
C LEU A 27 16.73 6.22 2.06
N ASN A 28 17.27 5.14 1.49
CA ASN A 28 17.37 4.98 0.03
C ASN A 28 15.99 5.02 -0.62
N GLN A 29 14.99 4.40 0.01
CA GLN A 29 13.62 4.35 -0.49
C GLN A 29 12.99 5.74 -0.48
N SER A 30 13.06 6.46 0.65
CA SER A 30 12.52 7.80 0.76
C SER A 30 13.19 8.77 -0.20
N VAL A 31 14.52 8.74 -0.32
CA VAL A 31 15.24 9.65 -1.23
C VAL A 31 14.93 9.35 -2.69
N ALA A 32 14.86 8.07 -3.07
CA ALA A 32 14.54 7.68 -4.44
C ALA A 32 13.12 8.11 -4.86
N ILE A 33 12.15 8.06 -3.93
CA ILE A 33 10.75 8.42 -4.21
C ILE A 33 10.52 9.93 -4.11
N GLU A 34 11.01 10.58 -3.06
CA GLU A 34 10.71 11.99 -2.77
C GLU A 34 11.62 12.96 -3.52
N CYS A 35 12.83 12.53 -3.89
CA CYS A 35 13.83 13.34 -4.57
C CYS A 35 14.32 12.68 -5.88
N PRO A 36 13.44 12.44 -6.86
CA PRO A 36 13.83 11.75 -8.10
C PRO A 36 14.92 12.49 -8.90
N HIS A 37 15.01 13.82 -8.75
CA HIS A 37 16.03 14.66 -9.39
C HIS A 37 17.47 14.36 -8.95
N LEU A 38 17.66 13.70 -7.79
CA LEU A 38 18.99 13.30 -7.31
C LEU A 38 19.50 12.03 -7.99
N ASN A 39 18.66 11.33 -8.77
CA ASN A 39 19.02 10.12 -9.51
C ASN A 39 19.73 9.06 -8.64
N VAL A 40 19.28 8.90 -7.40
CA VAL A 40 19.87 7.94 -6.46
C VAL A 40 19.49 6.53 -6.88
N PRO A 41 20.47 5.62 -7.09
CA PRO A 41 20.18 4.25 -7.49
C PRO A 41 19.44 3.50 -6.39
N TRP A 42 18.48 2.66 -6.79
CA TRP A 42 17.79 1.74 -5.89
C TRP A 42 18.60 0.45 -5.73
N PHE A 43 19.29 0.27 -4.59
CA PHE A 43 20.27 -0.80 -4.42
C PHE A 43 19.85 -1.94 -3.47
N THR A 44 18.66 -1.88 -2.85
CA THR A 44 18.34 -2.74 -1.69
C THR A 44 17.23 -3.81 -1.94
N ARG A 45 17.02 -4.25 -3.19
CA ARG A 45 15.86 -5.08 -3.57
C ARG A 45 15.83 -6.49 -2.99
N SER A 46 16.99 -7.14 -2.78
CA SER A 46 17.06 -8.57 -2.40
C SER A 46 16.93 -8.85 -0.91
N PHE A 47 17.25 -7.87 -0.04
CA PHE A 47 17.40 -8.12 1.41
C PHE A 47 16.10 -8.07 2.21
N TYR A 48 15.10 -7.28 1.79
CA TYR A 48 13.89 -7.03 2.61
C TYR A 48 12.63 -7.78 2.18
N LEU A 49 12.65 -8.47 1.03
CA LEU A 49 11.50 -9.29 0.61
C LEU A 49 11.18 -10.40 1.64
N LYS A 50 12.19 -10.93 2.35
CA LYS A 50 12.06 -12.06 3.29
C LYS A 50 11.55 -11.70 4.69
N GLY A 51 11.59 -10.43 5.11
CA GLY A 51 11.42 -10.06 6.53
C GLY A 51 10.01 -9.61 6.95
N THR A 52 9.11 -9.34 5.99
CA THR A 52 7.82 -8.66 6.25
C THR A 52 6.60 -9.52 5.98
N GLU A 53 6.77 -10.84 5.79
CA GLU A 53 5.69 -11.76 5.42
C GLU A 53 4.94 -12.34 6.63
N LEU A 54 5.46 -12.15 7.85
CA LEU A 54 5.02 -12.92 9.03
C LEU A 54 3.80 -12.35 9.76
N ASP A 55 3.39 -11.10 9.55
CA ASP A 55 2.38 -10.44 10.43
C ASP A 55 0.93 -10.46 9.91
N ASP A 56 0.68 -10.85 8.66
CA ASP A 56 -0.57 -10.45 8.00
C ASP A 56 -1.51 -11.58 7.60
N ALA A 57 -1.08 -12.84 7.73
CA ALA A 57 -1.95 -13.98 7.52
C ALA A 57 -3.21 -13.95 8.42
N ASN A 58 -3.16 -13.19 9.52
CA ASN A 58 -4.23 -13.05 10.51
C ASN A 58 -4.94 -11.69 10.54
N ASN A 59 -4.77 -10.82 9.53
CA ASN A 59 -5.54 -9.58 9.50
C ASN A 59 -7.02 -9.87 9.12
N ALA A 60 -7.87 -10.03 10.14
CA ALA A 60 -9.30 -10.32 9.95
C ALA A 60 -10.03 -9.22 9.17
N ASN A 61 -9.66 -7.96 9.42
CA ASN A 61 -10.23 -6.79 8.74
C ASN A 61 -9.95 -6.80 7.24
N LEU A 62 -8.72 -7.16 6.87
CA LEU A 62 -8.33 -7.31 5.48
C LEU A 62 -9.18 -8.38 4.77
N ARG A 63 -9.47 -9.50 5.44
CA ARG A 63 -10.34 -10.56 4.90
C ARG A 63 -11.77 -10.07 4.70
N ILE A 64 -12.30 -9.31 5.67
CA ILE A 64 -13.65 -8.72 5.59
C ILE A 64 -13.74 -7.77 4.39
N ILE A 65 -12.74 -6.90 4.20
CA ILE A 65 -12.67 -5.98 3.06
C ILE A 65 -12.60 -6.76 1.74
N ILE A 66 -11.70 -7.74 1.62
CA ILE A 66 -11.54 -8.52 0.38
C ILE A 66 -12.83 -9.28 0.03
N ASN A 67 -13.51 -9.86 1.03
CA ASN A 67 -14.77 -10.56 0.81
C ASN A 67 -15.86 -9.61 0.29
N SER A 68 -15.97 -8.42 0.89
CA SER A 68 -16.88 -7.37 0.42
C SER A 68 -16.56 -6.94 -1.02
N LEU A 69 -15.29 -6.71 -1.34
CA LEU A 69 -14.86 -6.34 -2.69
C LEU A 69 -15.14 -7.43 -3.73
N ASN A 70 -14.96 -8.70 -3.38
CA ASN A 70 -15.28 -9.82 -4.26
C ASN A 70 -16.80 -9.93 -4.50
N ARG A 71 -17.64 -9.63 -3.49
CA ARG A 71 -19.10 -9.54 -3.66
C ARG A 71 -19.47 -8.38 -4.60
N LEU A 72 -18.93 -7.19 -4.35
CA LEU A 72 -19.19 -5.98 -5.13
C LEU A 72 -18.78 -6.14 -6.60
N SER A 73 -17.67 -6.82 -6.86
CA SER A 73 -17.16 -7.05 -8.22
C SER A 73 -17.76 -8.27 -8.93
N GLY A 74 -18.57 -9.06 -8.21
CA GLY A 74 -19.28 -10.23 -8.74
C GLY A 74 -18.38 -11.41 -9.15
N ASN A 75 -17.06 -11.32 -8.97
CA ASN A 75 -16.13 -12.41 -9.28
C ASN A 75 -14.78 -12.24 -8.57
N ASN A 76 -14.04 -13.33 -8.42
CA ASN A 76 -12.67 -13.27 -7.91
C ASN A 76 -11.73 -12.74 -9.01
N GLY A 77 -10.74 -11.92 -8.64
CA GLY A 77 -9.67 -11.46 -9.55
C GLY A 77 -9.56 -9.95 -9.79
N TYR A 78 -10.39 -9.14 -9.13
CA TYR A 78 -10.30 -7.66 -9.19
C TYR A 78 -9.43 -7.06 -8.08
N VAL A 79 -9.05 -7.86 -7.09
CA VAL A 79 -8.25 -7.44 -5.94
C VAL A 79 -6.99 -8.29 -5.86
N LEU A 80 -5.83 -7.65 -5.77
CA LEU A 80 -4.55 -8.28 -5.54
C LEU A 80 -4.11 -8.06 -4.10
N SER A 81 -3.92 -9.15 -3.36
CA SER A 81 -3.54 -9.11 -1.94
C SER A 81 -2.64 -10.31 -1.56
N PRO A 82 -1.50 -10.08 -0.88
CA PRO A 82 -0.84 -8.79 -0.67
C PRO A 82 -0.20 -8.27 -1.97
N ALA A 83 -0.06 -6.96 -2.10
CA ALA A 83 0.58 -6.31 -3.23
C ALA A 83 1.90 -5.62 -2.84
N ARG A 84 2.77 -5.39 -3.83
CA ARG A 84 3.99 -4.60 -3.64
C ARG A 84 4.18 -3.57 -4.75
N THR A 85 4.68 -2.41 -4.39
CA THR A 85 5.12 -1.39 -5.35
C THR A 85 6.48 -1.76 -5.96
N PRO A 86 6.89 -1.09 -7.07
CA PRO A 86 8.24 -1.25 -7.61
C PRO A 86 9.36 -0.94 -6.60
N TYR A 87 9.10 -0.04 -5.64
CA TYR A 87 9.99 0.31 -4.54
C TYR A 87 9.78 -0.56 -3.29
N ALA A 88 9.12 -1.72 -3.43
CA ALA A 88 8.89 -2.70 -2.37
C ALA A 88 8.08 -2.22 -1.15
N HIS A 89 7.37 -1.08 -1.25
CA HIS A 89 6.29 -0.80 -0.31
C HIS A 89 5.23 -1.88 -0.40
N ARG A 90 4.77 -2.33 0.77
CA ARG A 90 3.75 -3.36 0.91
C ARG A 90 2.37 -2.72 0.96
N ILE A 91 1.53 -3.06 0.00
CA ILE A 91 0.13 -2.66 -0.05
C ILE A 91 -0.71 -3.86 0.40
N ASP A 92 -1.69 -3.60 1.26
CA ASP A 92 -2.54 -4.65 1.81
C ASP A 92 -3.47 -5.25 0.76
N ALA A 93 -4.16 -4.41 0.00
CA ALA A 93 -4.89 -4.84 -1.20
C ALA A 93 -4.78 -3.77 -2.30
N LEU A 94 -4.66 -4.22 -3.55
CA LEU A 94 -4.51 -3.38 -4.73
C LEU A 94 -5.63 -3.67 -5.73
N MET A 95 -6.24 -2.62 -6.25
CA MET A 95 -7.20 -2.69 -7.36
C MET A 95 -6.76 -1.78 -8.49
N TYR A 96 -7.26 -2.07 -9.68
CA TYR A 96 -7.04 -1.28 -10.87
C TYR A 96 -8.36 -0.69 -11.35
N PHE A 97 -8.32 0.56 -11.78
CA PHE A 97 -9.48 1.29 -12.26
C PHE A 97 -9.13 1.97 -13.58
N ASP A 98 -9.98 1.78 -14.58
CA ASP A 98 -9.97 2.54 -15.82
C ASP A 98 -11.11 3.57 -15.75
N PRO A 99 -10.83 4.87 -15.89
CA PRO A 99 -11.84 5.92 -15.91
C PRO A 99 -13.00 5.68 -16.90
N ASN A 100 -12.74 4.95 -17.99
CA ASN A 100 -13.73 4.68 -19.03
C ASN A 100 -14.54 3.40 -18.77
N SER A 101 -13.89 2.40 -18.17
CA SER A 101 -14.40 1.03 -18.10
C SER A 101 -14.73 0.57 -16.67
N GLY A 102 -14.37 1.36 -15.66
CA GLY A 102 -14.55 1.02 -14.25
C GLY A 102 -13.42 0.15 -13.70
N ILE A 103 -13.73 -0.65 -12.68
CA ILE A 103 -12.74 -1.54 -12.04
C ILE A 103 -12.36 -2.66 -13.01
N VAL A 104 -11.06 -2.92 -13.15
CA VAL A 104 -10.50 -3.89 -14.10
C VAL A 104 -9.85 -5.06 -13.37
N LYS A 105 -9.88 -6.24 -13.99
CA LYS A 105 -9.25 -7.45 -13.42
C LYS A 105 -7.73 -7.29 -13.35
N CYS A 106 -7.15 -7.79 -12.26
CA CYS A 106 -5.71 -7.71 -12.04
C CYS A 106 -4.91 -8.50 -13.07
N ASP A 107 -5.41 -9.65 -13.51
CA ASP A 107 -4.72 -10.53 -14.47
C ASP A 107 -4.52 -9.86 -15.83
N ASP A 108 -5.51 -9.08 -16.27
CA ASP A 108 -5.46 -8.37 -17.56
C ASP A 108 -4.39 -7.27 -17.53
N VAL A 109 -4.24 -6.60 -16.39
CA VAL A 109 -3.23 -5.56 -16.17
C VAL A 109 -1.82 -6.16 -16.10
N GLN A 110 -1.65 -7.27 -15.37
CA GLN A 110 -0.35 -7.93 -15.24
C GLN A 110 0.14 -8.55 -16.55
N SER A 111 -0.79 -9.04 -17.38
CA SER A 111 -0.48 -9.62 -18.69
C SER A 111 -0.06 -8.57 -19.72
N GLY A 112 -0.14 -7.27 -19.40
CA GLY A 112 0.17 -6.18 -20.32
C GLY A 112 -0.88 -6.00 -21.43
N ASN A 113 -2.07 -6.58 -21.26
CA ASN A 113 -3.14 -6.54 -22.26
C ASN A 113 -3.88 -5.19 -22.28
N LEU A 114 -3.73 -4.37 -21.22
CA LEU A 114 -4.36 -3.06 -21.09
C LEU A 114 -3.32 -1.93 -21.19
N LEU A 115 -3.66 -0.88 -21.93
CA LEU A 115 -2.77 0.25 -22.22
C LEU A 115 -3.05 1.48 -21.35
N LEU A 116 -1.94 2.02 -20.85
CA LEU A 116 -1.55 3.40 -20.46
C LEU A 116 -2.32 4.19 -19.38
N ASP A 117 -3.66 4.13 -19.27
CA ASP A 117 -4.39 5.04 -18.36
C ASP A 117 -5.08 4.32 -17.18
N ILE A 118 -4.50 3.20 -16.75
CA ILE A 118 -5.01 2.46 -15.60
C ILE A 118 -4.52 3.11 -14.30
N GLU A 119 -5.47 3.52 -13.50
CA GLU A 119 -5.27 4.04 -12.16
C GLU A 119 -5.15 2.91 -11.14
N LYS A 120 -4.38 3.16 -10.08
CA LYS A 120 -4.08 2.17 -9.04
C LYS A 120 -4.72 2.61 -7.74
N ILE A 121 -5.53 1.76 -7.14
CA ILE A 121 -6.15 2.03 -5.84
C ILE A 121 -5.47 1.14 -4.80
N ALA A 122 -4.72 1.74 -3.89
CA ALA A 122 -4.09 1.07 -2.76
C ALA A 122 -4.99 1.13 -1.54
N LEU A 123 -5.43 -0.02 -1.05
CA LEU A 123 -6.17 -0.15 0.20
C LEU A 123 -5.18 -0.48 1.31
N LEU A 124 -5.22 0.29 2.40
CA LEU A 124 -4.38 0.08 3.58
C LEU A 124 -5.24 -0.14 4.83
N CYS A 125 -4.96 -1.21 5.56
CA CYS A 125 -5.60 -1.49 6.85
C CYS A 125 -4.72 -0.96 7.98
N LEU A 126 -5.11 0.18 8.53
CA LEU A 126 -4.41 0.83 9.63
C LEU A 126 -4.64 0.09 10.95
N ARG A 127 -3.55 -0.12 11.67
CA ARG A 127 -3.48 -0.78 12.98
C ARG A 127 -3.19 0.22 14.08
N HIS A 128 -3.35 -0.19 15.33
CA HIS A 128 -3.11 0.68 16.49
C HIS A 128 -1.72 1.35 16.51
N HIS A 129 -0.66 0.69 16.03
CA HIS A 129 0.69 1.28 15.99
C HIS A 129 0.90 2.30 14.87
N ASP A 130 -0.07 2.43 13.94
CA ASP A 130 -0.01 3.43 12.87
C ASP A 130 -0.46 4.82 13.36
N PHE A 131 -1.03 4.88 14.58
CA PHE A 131 -1.50 6.10 15.24
C PHE A 131 -0.57 6.53 16.39
N CYS A 132 -0.52 7.84 16.62
CA CYS A 132 0.12 8.44 17.78
C CYS A 132 -0.64 8.06 19.07
N TYR A 133 0.11 7.92 20.17
CA TYR A 133 -0.42 7.45 21.46
C TYR A 133 -1.71 8.16 21.87
N LYS A 134 -2.80 7.38 22.04
CA LYS A 134 -4.13 7.84 22.45
C LYS A 134 -4.74 8.95 21.57
N SER A 135 -4.42 8.96 20.27
CA SER A 135 -5.01 9.89 19.31
C SER A 135 -5.37 9.19 18.01
N ASP A 136 -6.23 9.81 17.21
CA ASP A 136 -6.53 9.37 15.84
C ASP A 136 -5.58 10.01 14.81
N ILE A 137 -4.46 10.57 15.27
CA ILE A 137 -3.45 11.19 14.43
C ILE A 137 -2.48 10.10 13.97
N LEU A 138 -2.27 9.98 12.67
CA LEU A 138 -1.28 9.04 12.11
C LEU A 138 0.15 9.41 12.51
N THR A 139 0.98 8.41 12.74
CA THR A 139 2.42 8.61 12.96
C THR A 139 3.08 9.20 11.73
N GLY A 140 4.18 9.95 11.91
CA GLY A 140 4.95 10.50 10.79
C GLY A 140 5.44 9.42 9.82
N LYS A 141 5.76 8.21 10.32
CA LYS A 141 6.10 7.06 9.49
C LYS A 141 4.94 6.63 8.59
N CYS A 142 3.73 6.53 9.14
CA CYS A 142 2.54 6.17 8.37
C CYS A 142 2.18 7.26 7.34
N GLN A 143 2.26 8.54 7.72
CA GLN A 143 1.99 9.65 6.80
C GLN A 143 3.00 9.71 5.65
N ALA A 144 4.30 9.54 5.94
CA ALA A 144 5.34 9.48 4.90
C ALA A 144 5.09 8.31 3.95
N TYR A 145 4.70 7.16 4.48
CA TYR A 145 4.36 5.99 3.69
C TYR A 145 3.18 6.25 2.73
N ILE A 146 2.07 6.83 3.24
CA ILE A 146 0.91 7.20 2.42
C ILE A 146 1.30 8.18 1.32
N ARG A 147 2.06 9.22 1.66
CA ARG A 147 2.56 10.21 0.69
C ARG A 147 3.39 9.56 -0.41
N GLN A 148 4.28 8.63 -0.06
CA GLN A 148 5.11 7.93 -1.04
C GLN A 148 4.28 7.10 -2.02
N LEU A 149 3.22 6.43 -1.55
CA LEU A 149 2.27 5.77 -2.46
C LEU A 149 1.58 6.77 -3.40
N GLN A 150 1.16 7.92 -2.89
CA GLN A 150 0.53 8.96 -3.71
C GLN A 150 1.51 9.49 -4.78
N ILE A 151 2.79 9.72 -4.43
CA ILE A 151 3.84 10.10 -5.39
C ILE A 151 4.00 9.04 -6.49
N LEU A 152 3.85 7.76 -6.14
CA LEU A 152 3.91 6.64 -7.09
C LEU A 152 2.62 6.48 -7.94
N GLY A 153 1.66 7.40 -7.80
CA GLY A 153 0.42 7.43 -8.57
C GLY A 153 -0.67 6.49 -8.05
N TYR A 154 -0.66 6.17 -6.75
CA TYR A 154 -1.73 5.38 -6.13
C TYR A 154 -2.76 6.28 -5.46
N TYR A 155 -4.03 6.02 -5.73
CA TYR A 155 -5.16 6.48 -4.92
C TYR A 155 -5.19 5.66 -3.63
N VAL A 156 -4.87 6.29 -2.50
CA VAL A 156 -4.75 5.59 -1.21
C VAL A 156 -6.07 5.66 -0.44
N VAL A 157 -6.64 4.50 -0.10
CA VAL A 157 -7.84 4.36 0.74
C VAL A 157 -7.45 3.71 2.06
N LEU A 158 -7.77 4.37 3.16
CA LEU A 158 -7.39 3.93 4.51
C LEU A 158 -8.60 3.30 5.21
N PHE A 159 -8.45 2.11 5.77
CA PHE A 159 -9.44 1.50 6.63
C PHE A 159 -8.89 1.35 8.04
N THR A 160 -9.69 1.70 9.04
CA THR A 160 -9.32 1.57 10.44
C THR A 160 -10.13 0.46 11.11
N GLU A 161 -9.55 -0.15 12.15
CA GLU A 161 -10.27 -1.09 13.02
C GLU A 161 -11.56 -0.49 13.60
N LYS A 162 -11.55 0.80 13.95
CA LYS A 162 -12.71 1.50 14.54
C LYS A 162 -13.87 1.59 13.56
N GLU A 163 -13.59 1.86 12.29
CA GLU A 163 -14.61 1.89 11.25
C GLU A 163 -15.17 0.48 11.08
N LEU A 164 -14.32 -0.50 10.78
CA LEU A 164 -14.76 -1.86 10.45
C LEU A 164 -15.41 -2.63 11.61
N SER A 165 -15.13 -2.24 12.86
CA SER A 165 -15.73 -2.84 14.06
C SER A 165 -17.04 -2.16 14.47
N SER A 166 -17.56 -1.21 13.68
CA SER A 166 -18.89 -0.63 13.88
C SER A 166 -19.96 -1.72 13.86
N MET A 167 -20.94 -1.62 14.76
CA MET A 167 -22.11 -2.52 14.75
C MET A 167 -22.97 -2.38 13.49
N GLU A 168 -22.72 -1.38 12.66
CA GLU A 168 -23.41 -1.18 11.38
C GLU A 168 -23.03 -2.22 10.32
N PHE A 169 -21.89 -2.92 10.47
CA PHE A 169 -21.40 -3.90 9.51
C PHE A 169 -21.73 -5.36 9.83
N TYR A 170 -22.74 -5.58 10.69
CA TYR A 170 -23.33 -6.92 10.86
C TYR A 170 -24.05 -7.41 9.60
N PHE A 171 -24.51 -6.49 8.75
CA PHE A 171 -25.12 -6.80 7.45
C PHE A 171 -24.10 -6.61 6.34
N GLU A 172 -24.00 -7.60 5.44
CA GLU A 172 -23.02 -7.60 4.35
C GLU A 172 -23.27 -6.43 3.39
N GLU A 173 -24.53 -6.07 3.16
CA GLU A 173 -24.94 -4.99 2.27
C GLU A 173 -24.47 -3.61 2.77
N ALA A 174 -24.56 -3.37 4.08
CA ALA A 174 -24.12 -2.11 4.68
C ALA A 174 -22.59 -1.95 4.60
N LEU A 175 -21.85 -3.05 4.78
CA LEU A 175 -20.40 -3.07 4.61
C LEU A 175 -20.03 -2.81 3.14
N ASP A 176 -20.73 -3.44 2.20
CA ASP A 176 -20.52 -3.28 0.77
C ASP A 176 -20.78 -1.83 0.32
N GLU A 177 -21.86 -1.21 0.81
CA GLU A 177 -22.17 0.21 0.56
C GLU A 177 -21.09 1.14 1.15
N PHE A 178 -20.65 0.90 2.38
CA PHE A 178 -19.59 1.68 3.02
C PHE A 178 -18.27 1.60 2.26
N ILE A 179 -17.81 0.39 1.93
CA ILE A 179 -16.56 0.17 1.21
C ILE A 179 -16.62 0.84 -0.18
N SER A 180 -17.71 0.63 -0.92
CA SER A 180 -17.93 1.24 -2.24
C SER A 180 -17.91 2.77 -2.15
N THR A 181 -18.67 3.35 -1.22
CA THR A 181 -18.73 4.81 -1.03
C THR A 181 -17.36 5.38 -0.71
N LYS A 182 -16.60 4.71 0.16
CA LYS A 182 -15.27 5.16 0.58
C LYS A 182 -14.26 5.14 -0.57
N ILE A 183 -14.28 4.08 -1.38
CA ILE A 183 -13.43 3.98 -2.58
C ILE A 183 -13.81 5.05 -3.60
N ASN A 184 -15.10 5.18 -3.92
CA ASN A 184 -15.59 6.16 -4.89
C ASN A 184 -15.27 7.59 -4.46
N THR A 185 -15.36 7.89 -3.17
CA THR A 185 -14.98 9.19 -2.62
C THR A 185 -13.49 9.47 -2.78
N ALA A 186 -12.64 8.47 -2.54
CA ALA A 186 -11.18 8.61 -2.66
C ALA A 186 -10.74 8.84 -4.12
N VAL A 187 -11.33 8.11 -5.07
CA VAL A 187 -11.09 8.29 -6.51
C VAL A 187 -11.59 9.67 -6.94
N SER A 188 -12.84 10.03 -6.62
CA SER A 188 -13.45 11.30 -7.03
C SER A 188 -12.71 12.52 -6.47
N SER A 189 -12.30 12.49 -5.20
CA SER A 189 -11.65 13.65 -4.54
C SER A 189 -10.27 13.99 -5.11
N GLN A 190 -9.58 13.02 -5.70
CA GLN A 190 -8.23 13.21 -6.24
C GLN A 190 -8.23 13.57 -7.75
N VAL A 191 -9.28 13.21 -8.50
CA VAL A 191 -9.51 13.69 -9.88
C VAL A 191 -9.69 15.21 -9.95
N PHE A 192 -10.25 15.85 -8.91
CA PHE A 192 -10.40 17.31 -8.86
C PHE A 192 -9.10 18.08 -8.58
N MET A 193 -8.01 17.41 -8.15
CA MET A 193 -6.73 18.09 -7.89
C MET A 193 -5.78 18.09 -9.10
N THR A 194 -6.03 17.27 -10.12
CA THR A 194 -5.18 17.16 -11.31
C THR A 194 -5.66 18.02 -12.49
N SER A 195 -6.72 18.82 -12.31
CA SER A 195 -7.36 19.63 -13.35
C SER A 195 -7.18 21.16 -13.18
N GLN A 196 -6.11 21.61 -12.51
CA GLN A 196 -5.71 23.04 -12.45
C GLN A 196 -4.35 23.30 -13.10
#